data_AF-A0A4Y2FSK3-F1
#
_entry.id   AF-A0A4Y2FSK3-F1
#
_cell.length_a   1.000
_cell.length_b   1.000
_cell.length_c   1.000
_cell.angle_alpha   90.00
_cell.angle_beta   90.00
_cell.angle_gamma   90.00
#
_symmetry.space_group_name_H-M   'P 1'
#
loop_
_entity.id
_entity.type
_entity.pdbx_description
1 polymer ?
#
loop_
_entity_poly.entity_id
_entity_poly.type
_entity_poly.pdbx_seq_one_letter_code
_entity_poly.pdbx_strand_id
1 'polypeptide(L)'
;MSKRKCWSIKEKNLILHEMDKDVKKKDIALKYGIPPNSLSTVIKNCNKIQNYDSLNSCSNRLKACVYEDVDEAVLKWIHTMRDRNVPISGPFIIEKALQFAKAMGYDEFRGSNGWLEKFKGRNGIMASNI
;
A
#
# COMPACT_ATOMS: atom_id res chain seq x y z
N MET A 1 -10.70 15.65 24.12
CA MET A 1 -11.07 15.10 22.80
C MET A 1 -10.53 13.68 22.69
N SER A 2 -11.39 12.66 22.62
CA SER A 2 -10.96 11.27 22.47
C SER A 2 -10.31 11.05 21.10
N LYS A 3 -9.12 10.45 21.06
CA LYS A 3 -8.41 10.16 19.81
C LYS A 3 -9.26 9.18 18.98
N ARG A 4 -9.55 9.54 17.72
CA ARG A 4 -10.26 8.66 16.78
C ARG A 4 -9.40 7.42 16.53
N LYS A 5 -9.95 6.22 16.80
CA LYS A 5 -9.28 4.95 16.48
C LYS A 5 -9.08 4.86 14.96
N CYS A 6 -7.83 4.72 14.53
CA CYS A 6 -7.47 4.51 13.14
C CYS A 6 -7.39 3.01 12.88
N TRP A 7 -8.26 2.50 12.02
CA TRP A 7 -8.38 1.07 11.74
C TRP A 7 -7.47 0.66 10.59
N SER A 8 -6.85 -0.50 10.73
CA SER A 8 -5.99 -1.11 9.71
C SER A 8 -6.80 -1.60 8.53
N ILE A 9 -6.17 -1.72 7.35
CA ILE A 9 -6.84 -2.28 6.15
C ILE A 9 -7.32 -3.71 6.41
N LYS A 10 -6.51 -4.53 7.10
CA LYS A 10 -6.87 -5.90 7.51
C LYS A 10 -8.14 -5.94 8.38
N GLU A 11 -8.24 -5.07 9.38
CA GLU A 11 -9.42 -4.98 10.25
C GLU A 11 -10.67 -4.58 9.44
N LYS A 12 -10.52 -3.66 8.48
CA LYS A 12 -11.62 -3.27 7.59
C LYS A 12 -12.07 -4.41 6.67
N ASN A 13 -11.14 -5.22 6.15
CA ASN A 13 -11.47 -6.39 5.34
C ASN A 13 -12.19 -7.48 6.13
N LEU A 14 -11.80 -7.72 7.38
CA LEU A 14 -12.50 -8.66 8.25
C LEU A 14 -13.97 -8.24 8.47
N ILE A 15 -14.22 -6.94 8.62
CA ILE A 15 -15.58 -6.40 8.74
C ILE A 15 -16.37 -6.59 7.44
N LEU A 16 -15.75 -6.41 6.28
CA LEU A 16 -16.40 -6.65 4.98
C LEU A 16 -16.77 -8.13 4.79
N HIS A 17 -15.88 -9.06 5.17
CA HIS A 17 -16.14 -10.49 5.11
C HIS A 17 -17.30 -10.93 6.01
N GLU A 18 -17.44 -10.36 7.21
CA GLU A 18 -18.55 -10.68 8.11
C GLU A 18 -19.88 -10.08 7.65
N MET A 19 -19.86 -9.03 6.80
CA MET A 19 -21.06 -8.48 6.18
C MET A 19 -21.60 -9.34 5.04
N ASP A 20 -20.72 -10.02 4.32
CA ASP A 20 -21.11 -10.95 3.25
C ASP A 20 -21.93 -12.14 3.79
N LYS A 21 -21.73 -12.49 5.07
CA LYS A 21 -22.44 -13.57 5.78
C LYS A 21 -23.86 -13.20 6.28
N ASP A 22 -24.47 -12.15 5.73
CA ASP A 22 -25.82 -11.64 6.09
C ASP A 22 -26.01 -11.30 7.58
N VAL A 23 -24.94 -10.93 8.30
CA VAL A 23 -25.04 -10.53 9.70
C VAL A 23 -25.55 -9.08 9.79
N LYS A 24 -26.49 -8.83 10.72
CA LYS A 24 -27.05 -7.49 10.95
C LYS A 24 -25.93 -6.48 11.28
N LYS A 25 -25.95 -5.32 10.62
CA LYS A 25 -24.96 -4.23 10.79
C LYS A 25 -24.80 -3.76 12.24
N LYS A 26 -25.87 -3.83 13.04
CA LYS A 26 -25.86 -3.46 14.46
C LYS A 26 -25.01 -4.44 15.29
N ASP A 27 -25.14 -5.73 15.05
CA ASP A 27 -24.36 -6.77 15.72
C ASP A 27 -22.88 -6.68 15.36
N ILE A 28 -22.56 -6.38 14.09
CA ILE A 28 -21.17 -6.15 13.65
C ILE A 28 -20.59 -4.90 14.33
N ALA A 29 -21.34 -3.80 14.37
CA ALA A 29 -20.93 -2.57 15.07
C ALA A 29 -20.62 -2.84 16.54
N LEU A 30 -21.46 -3.64 17.22
CA LEU A 30 -21.26 -4.01 18.62
C LEU A 30 -20.04 -4.93 18.80
N LYS A 31 -19.92 -5.99 17.98
CA LYS A 31 -18.83 -6.98 18.01
C LYS A 31 -17.45 -6.34 17.87
N TYR A 32 -17.34 -5.33 17.01
CA TYR A 32 -16.08 -4.63 16.78
C TYR A 32 -15.94 -3.32 17.56
N GLY A 33 -16.94 -2.92 18.36
CA GLY A 33 -16.95 -1.65 19.10
C GLY A 33 -16.90 -0.41 18.19
N ILE A 34 -17.54 -0.49 17.01
CA ILE A 34 -17.48 0.51 15.96
C ILE A 34 -18.75 1.39 16.02
N PRO A 35 -18.61 2.72 16.04
CA PRO A 35 -19.76 3.60 15.88
C PRO A 35 -20.44 3.33 14.53
N PRO A 36 -21.77 3.26 14.44
CA PRO A 36 -22.48 2.94 13.19
C PRO A 36 -22.09 3.85 12.02
N ASN A 37 -21.72 5.11 12.29
CA ASN A 37 -21.25 6.05 11.27
C ASN A 37 -19.88 5.65 10.66
N SER A 38 -18.99 5.05 11.47
CA SER A 38 -17.71 4.52 11.00
C SER A 38 -17.92 3.28 10.14
N LEU A 39 -18.86 2.42 10.52
CA LEU A 39 -19.25 1.24 9.76
C LEU A 39 -19.77 1.62 8.36
N SER A 40 -20.65 2.62 8.27
CA SER A 40 -21.14 3.16 7.00
C SER A 40 -20.02 3.70 6.10
N THR A 41 -18.99 4.29 6.68
CA THR A 41 -17.84 4.81 5.91
C THR A 41 -16.94 3.68 5.40
N VAL A 42 -16.78 2.60 6.15
CA VAL A 42 -16.08 1.38 5.71
C VAL A 42 -16.82 0.74 4.54
N ILE A 43 -18.15 0.61 4.64
CA ILE A 43 -18.99 0.08 3.55
C ILE A 43 -18.84 0.93 2.29
N LYS A 44 -18.94 2.26 2.39
CA LYS A 44 -18.80 3.16 1.23
C LYS A 44 -17.44 3.08 0.54
N ASN A 45 -16.39 2.68 1.26
CA ASN A 45 -15.04 2.56 0.71
C ASN A 45 -14.62 1.10 0.44
N CYS A 46 -15.56 0.13 0.46
CA CYS A 46 -15.26 -1.30 0.37
C CYS A 46 -14.39 -1.65 -0.85
N ASN A 47 -14.75 -1.17 -2.05
CA ASN A 47 -14.00 -1.40 -3.29
C ASN A 47 -12.53 -0.94 -3.19
N LYS A 48 -12.29 0.19 -2.52
CA LYS A 48 -10.92 0.72 -2.34
C LYS A 48 -10.12 -0.07 -1.31
N ILE A 49 -10.79 -0.67 -0.33
CA ILE A 49 -10.16 -1.46 0.73
C ILE A 49 -9.79 -2.85 0.19
N GLN A 50 -10.67 -3.47 -0.61
CA GLN A 50 -10.44 -4.77 -1.24
C GLN A 50 -9.28 -4.74 -2.23
N ASN A 51 -9.19 -3.70 -3.07
CA ASN A 51 -8.11 -3.54 -4.04
C ASN A 51 -6.72 -3.36 -3.37
N TYR A 52 -6.70 -2.87 -2.13
CA TYR A 52 -5.48 -2.60 -1.37
C TYR A 52 -4.96 -3.84 -0.61
N ASP A 53 -5.83 -4.78 -0.28
CA ASP A 53 -5.45 -6.06 0.34
C ASP A 53 -4.62 -6.91 -0.64
N SER A 54 -5.05 -6.93 -1.91
CA SER A 54 -4.31 -7.56 -3.02
C SER A 54 -2.92 -6.98 -3.23
N LEU A 55 -2.68 -5.73 -2.82
CA LEU A 55 -1.38 -5.06 -2.90
C LEU A 55 -0.48 -5.29 -1.67
N ASN A 56 -0.90 -6.13 -0.70
CA ASN A 56 -0.18 -6.46 0.54
C ASN A 56 0.31 -5.24 1.34
N SER A 57 -0.43 -4.12 1.32
CA SER A 57 0.01 -2.89 1.99
C SER A 57 -0.41 -2.86 3.46
N CYS A 58 0.56 -2.91 4.38
CA CYS A 58 0.35 -2.80 5.83
C CYS A 58 -0.08 -1.38 6.31
N SER A 59 -0.58 -0.51 5.42
CA SER A 59 -0.88 0.88 5.78
C SER A 59 -2.30 1.04 6.34
N ASN A 60 -2.47 1.84 7.38
CA ASN A 60 -3.80 2.17 7.95
C ASN A 60 -4.56 3.21 7.11
N ARG A 61 -3.94 3.80 6.08
CA ARG A 61 -4.47 4.91 5.28
C ARG A 61 -4.38 4.57 3.79
N LEU A 62 -5.51 4.71 3.08
CA LEU A 62 -5.56 4.72 1.62
C LEU A 62 -4.80 5.96 1.14
N LYS A 63 -3.53 5.81 0.79
CA LYS A 63 -2.74 6.90 0.22
C LYS A 63 -2.33 6.45 -1.17
N ALA A 64 -3.07 6.93 -2.18
CA ALA A 64 -2.69 6.80 -3.58
C ALA A 64 -1.21 7.19 -3.69
N CYS A 65 -0.39 6.29 -4.22
CA CYS A 65 0.99 6.65 -4.46
C CYS A 65 0.97 7.56 -5.69
N VAL A 66 1.53 8.77 -5.58
CA VAL A 66 1.50 9.73 -6.71
C VAL A 66 2.29 9.19 -7.92
N TYR A 67 3.12 8.17 -7.71
CA TYR A 67 4.05 7.61 -8.69
C TYR A 67 3.93 6.08 -8.77
N GLU A 68 2.70 5.53 -8.81
CA GLU A 68 2.48 4.06 -8.91
C GLU A 68 3.16 3.47 -10.16
N ASP A 69 3.09 4.17 -11.28
CA ASP A 69 3.70 3.73 -12.55
C ASP A 69 5.23 3.61 -12.44
N VAL A 70 5.86 4.55 -11.74
CA VAL A 70 7.31 4.55 -11.48
C VAL A 70 7.68 3.41 -10.53
N ASP A 71 6.93 3.23 -9.44
CA ASP A 71 7.14 2.13 -8.50
C ASP A 71 7.03 0.77 -9.23
N GLU A 72 6.03 0.59 -10.11
CA GLU A 72 5.84 -0.65 -10.88
C GLU A 72 7.01 -0.90 -11.87
N ALA A 73 7.43 0.11 -12.62
CA ALA A 73 8.54 -0.02 -13.56
C ALA A 73 9.85 -0.38 -12.86
N VAL A 74 10.15 0.25 -11.72
CA VAL A 74 11.32 -0.07 -10.90
C VAL A 74 11.25 -1.50 -10.37
N LEU A 75 10.07 -1.94 -9.91
CA LEU A 75 9.89 -3.30 -9.41
C LEU A 75 10.12 -4.36 -10.48
N LYS A 76 9.54 -4.18 -11.68
CA LYS A 76 9.76 -5.07 -12.84
C LYS A 76 11.25 -5.15 -13.21
N TRP A 77 11.94 -4.01 -13.18
CA TRP A 77 13.37 -3.95 -13.44
C TRP A 77 14.18 -4.69 -12.37
N ILE A 78 13.86 -4.51 -11.09
CA ILE A 78 14.52 -5.24 -9.98
C ILE A 78 14.34 -6.75 -10.13
N HIS A 79 13.14 -7.23 -10.46
CA HIS A 79 12.92 -8.65 -10.72
C HIS A 79 13.80 -9.20 -11.85
N THR A 80 13.93 -8.43 -12.94
CA THR A 80 14.81 -8.81 -14.07
C THR A 80 16.28 -8.88 -13.66
N MET A 81 16.73 -7.95 -12.82
CA MET A 81 18.12 -7.93 -12.34
C MET A 81 18.41 -9.05 -11.32
N ARG A 82 17.41 -9.40 -10.50
CA ARG A 82 17.49 -10.53 -9.56
C ARG A 82 17.56 -11.88 -10.27
N ASP A 83 16.79 -12.04 -11.35
CA ASP A 83 16.86 -13.21 -12.23
C ASP A 83 18.27 -13.39 -12.84
N ARG A 84 18.92 -12.26 -13.16
CA ARG A 84 20.31 -12.21 -13.64
C ARG A 84 21.36 -12.31 -12.52
N ASN A 85 20.92 -12.51 -11.28
CA ASN A 85 21.76 -12.60 -10.08
C ASN A 85 22.70 -11.39 -9.87
N VAL A 86 22.27 -10.21 -10.33
CA VAL A 86 23.04 -8.96 -10.20
C VAL A 86 22.67 -8.27 -8.88
N PRO A 87 23.63 -7.96 -8.01
CA PRO A 87 23.38 -7.18 -6.80
C PRO A 87 22.98 -5.74 -7.17
N ILE A 88 21.95 -5.19 -6.51
CA ILE A 88 21.38 -3.89 -6.85
C ILE A 88 21.47 -2.95 -5.65
N SER A 89 22.41 -2.00 -5.71
CA SER A 89 22.58 -0.99 -4.67
C SER A 89 21.37 -0.04 -4.56
N GLY A 90 21.08 0.43 -3.33
CA GLY A 90 20.03 1.43 -3.08
C GLY A 90 20.13 2.69 -3.97
N PRO A 91 21.32 3.31 -4.12
CA PRO A 91 21.51 4.43 -5.05
C PRO A 91 21.15 4.08 -6.50
N PHE A 92 21.44 2.85 -6.93
CA PHE A 92 21.16 2.40 -8.28
C PHE A 92 19.65 2.24 -8.54
N ILE A 93 18.89 1.83 -7.51
CA ILE A 93 17.42 1.83 -7.56
C ILE A 93 16.89 3.27 -7.72
N ILE A 94 17.45 4.24 -7.00
CA ILE A 94 17.06 5.65 -7.12
C ILE A 94 17.35 6.17 -8.53
N GLU A 95 18.54 5.92 -9.07
CA GLU A 95 18.92 6.34 -10.42
C GLU A 95 17.97 5.76 -11.47
N LYS A 96 17.58 4.49 -11.35
CA LYS A 96 16.60 3.90 -12.25
C LYS A 96 15.21 4.46 -12.08
N ALA A 97 14.79 4.74 -10.86
CA ALA A 97 13.50 5.39 -10.61
C ALA A 97 13.44 6.79 -11.24
N LEU A 98 14.52 7.56 -11.16
CA LEU A 98 14.63 8.87 -11.84
C LEU A 98 14.52 8.74 -13.36
N GLN A 99 15.16 7.72 -13.95
CA GLN A 99 15.08 7.47 -15.40
C GLN A 99 13.65 7.12 -15.82
N PHE A 100 12.98 6.23 -15.09
CA PHE A 100 11.59 5.86 -15.38
C PHE A 100 10.63 7.03 -15.18
N ALA A 101 10.80 7.79 -14.10
CA ALA A 101 10.00 8.99 -13.84
C ALA A 101 10.12 9.99 -14.98
N LYS A 102 11.35 10.28 -15.45
CA LYS A 102 11.58 11.17 -16.58
C LYS A 102 10.93 10.65 -17.87
N ALA A 103 11.04 9.36 -18.15
CA ALA A 103 10.42 8.74 -19.32
C ALA A 103 8.88 8.82 -19.29
N MET A 104 8.28 8.88 -18.10
CA MET A 104 6.84 9.01 -17.88
C MET A 104 6.37 10.47 -17.73
N GLY A 105 7.28 11.44 -17.81
CA GLY A 105 6.95 12.87 -17.66
C GLY A 105 6.84 13.38 -16.23
N TYR A 106 7.31 12.61 -15.23
CA TYR A 106 7.36 13.01 -13.84
C TYR A 106 8.67 13.73 -13.50
N ASP A 107 8.84 14.96 -14.00
CA ASP A 107 10.07 15.76 -13.78
C ASP A 107 10.24 16.19 -12.31
N GLU A 108 9.16 16.21 -11.52
CA GLU A 108 9.20 16.55 -10.08
C GLU A 108 9.67 15.38 -9.20
N PHE A 109 9.79 14.17 -9.74
CA PHE A 109 10.22 13.01 -8.98
C PHE A 109 11.72 13.08 -8.69
N ARG A 110 12.09 13.20 -7.40
CA ARG A 110 13.50 13.36 -6.98
C ARG A 110 14.14 12.08 -6.44
N GLY A 111 13.40 10.98 -6.33
CA GLY A 111 13.93 9.71 -5.82
C GLY A 111 14.58 9.83 -4.42
N SER A 112 13.89 10.43 -3.45
CA SER A 112 14.46 10.66 -2.12
C SER A 112 14.73 9.36 -1.34
N ASN A 113 15.64 9.41 -0.36
CA ASN A 113 15.92 8.25 0.49
C ASN A 113 14.65 7.75 1.22
N GLY A 114 13.78 8.68 1.64
CA GLY A 114 12.49 8.34 2.25
C GLY A 114 11.47 7.72 1.27
N TRP A 115 11.61 7.94 -0.04
CA TRP A 115 10.87 7.17 -1.04
C TRP A 115 11.45 5.75 -1.16
N LEU A 116 12.78 5.61 -1.25
CA LEU A 116 13.44 4.31 -1.37
C LEU A 116 13.11 3.37 -0.20
N GLU A 117 13.15 3.86 1.04
CA GLU A 117 12.78 3.06 2.23
C GLU A 117 11.33 2.58 2.18
N LYS A 118 10.40 3.46 1.76
CA LYS A 118 8.98 3.09 1.60
C LYS A 118 8.78 2.11 0.46
N PHE A 119 9.47 2.31 -0.66
CA PHE A 119 9.42 1.43 -1.82
C PHE A 119 9.91 0.02 -1.44
N LYS A 120 11.04 -0.09 -0.73
CA LYS A 120 11.55 -1.38 -0.23
C LYS A 120 10.57 -2.04 0.73
N GLY A 121 10.04 -1.28 1.69
CA GLY A 121 9.09 -1.79 2.68
C GLY A 121 7.76 -2.27 2.09
N ARG A 122 7.27 -1.61 1.02
CA ARG A 122 6.05 -2.02 0.31
C ARG A 122 6.26 -3.29 -0.51
N ASN A 123 7.41 -3.40 -1.17
CA ASN A 123 7.69 -4.47 -2.12
C ASN A 123 8.47 -5.65 -1.51
N GLY A 124 8.66 -5.66 -0.18
CA GLY A 124 9.38 -6.73 0.51
C GLY A 124 10.84 -6.87 0.07
N ILE A 125 11.46 -5.80 -0.44
CA ILE A 125 12.87 -5.80 -0.86
C ILE A 125 13.71 -5.70 0.41
N MET A 126 13.98 -6.85 1.03
CA MET A 126 14.81 -6.94 2.23
C MET A 126 16.24 -6.50 1.92
N ALA A 127 16.85 -5.79 2.88
CA ALA A 127 18.23 -5.31 2.81
C ALA A 127 19.30 -6.43 2.76
N SER A 128 18.88 -7.69 2.85
CA SER A 128 19.76 -8.85 3.05
C SER A 128 20.50 -9.34 1.81
N ASN A 129 20.28 -8.77 0.62
CA ASN A 129 21.02 -9.18 -0.58
C ASN A 129 21.12 -8.07 -1.64
N ILE A 130 21.47 -6.88 -1.17
CA ILE A 130 21.99 -5.79 -1.99
C ILE A 130 23.52 -5.81 -1.91
#